data_AF-A0AA40C215-F1
#
_entry.id   AF-A0AA40C215-F1
#
_cell.length_a   1.000
_cell.length_b   1.000
_cell.length_c   1.000
_cell.angle_alpha   90.00
_cell.angle_beta   90.00
_cell.angle_gamma   90.00
#
_symmetry.space_group_name_H-M   'P 1'
#
loop_
_entity.id
_entity.type
_entity.pdbx_description
1 polymer ?
#
loop_
_entity_poly.entity_id
_entity_poly.type
_entity_poly.pdbx_seq_one_letter_code
_entity_poly.pdbx_strand_id
1 'polypeptide(L)'
;MSGGDDFAAAAGSSDANGLRVAPGKHRGPRFSWNPAFEATFFRSLCESVNAGLREGSTFKPEAWDRATQALISHHNAYAQKSHLINKSDNARKKFRLWRGLREDLEFIYDPQSKTVTASDEAWKRHIEVRPVSTADCILPLPFP
;
A
#
# COMPACT_ATOMS: atom_id res chain seq x y z
N MET A 1 -43.55 12.56 62.70
CA MET A 1 -42.64 11.90 61.75
C MET A 1 -41.29 12.57 61.96
N SER A 2 -40.52 12.20 63.01
CA SER A 2 -39.54 11.09 63.02
C SER A 2 -38.59 11.25 61.84
N GLY A 3 -37.42 11.88 62.02
CA GLY A 3 -36.17 11.26 62.46
C GLY A 3 -35.21 11.41 61.27
N GLY A 4 -34.04 12.02 61.37
CA GLY A 4 -32.90 11.56 62.17
C GLY A 4 -31.88 10.92 61.22
N ASP A 5 -30.61 11.30 61.40
CA ASP A 5 -29.40 10.54 61.04
C ASP A 5 -28.69 10.84 59.70
N ASP A 6 -27.77 11.81 59.81
CA ASP A 6 -26.45 11.80 59.17
C ASP A 6 -25.72 10.47 59.43
N PHE A 7 -25.20 9.80 58.40
CA PHE A 7 -24.06 8.87 58.56
C PHE A 7 -23.24 8.68 57.28
N ALA A 8 -22.01 9.21 57.35
CA ALA A 8 -20.72 8.70 56.89
C ALA A 8 -20.50 8.12 55.46
N ALA A 9 -19.38 8.59 54.91
CA ALA A 9 -18.60 8.14 53.76
C ALA A 9 -18.33 6.62 53.66
N ALA A 10 -18.18 6.14 52.42
CA ALA A 10 -17.22 5.08 52.09
C ALA A 10 -16.84 5.07 50.60
N ALA A 11 -15.56 5.36 50.35
CA ALA A 11 -14.68 4.80 49.33
C ALA A 11 -15.26 4.46 47.93
N GLY A 12 -14.96 5.33 46.95
CA GLY A 12 -14.80 4.89 45.57
C GLY A 12 -13.53 4.03 45.47
N SER A 13 -13.70 2.72 45.30
CA SER A 13 -12.62 1.81 44.92
C SER A 13 -12.94 1.20 43.57
N SER A 14 -12.10 1.55 42.60
CA SER A 14 -11.48 0.68 41.62
C SER A 14 -12.25 -0.59 41.20
N ASP A 15 -12.67 -0.64 39.95
CA ASP A 15 -12.42 -1.83 39.13
C ASP A 15 -12.22 -1.42 37.66
N ALA A 16 -10.96 -1.47 37.27
CA ALA A 16 -10.49 -1.36 35.89
C ALA A 16 -10.96 -2.60 35.12
N ASN A 17 -12.12 -2.51 34.48
CA ASN A 17 -12.56 -3.57 33.58
C ASN A 17 -11.81 -3.43 32.24
N GLY A 18 -10.95 -4.42 32.01
CA GLY A 18 -9.93 -4.42 30.98
C GLY A 18 -10.42 -4.20 29.56
N LEU A 19 -9.53 -3.58 28.79
CA LEU A 19 -9.51 -3.60 27.34
C LEU A 19 -9.76 -5.04 26.85
N ARG A 20 -10.98 -5.29 26.40
CA ARG A 20 -11.32 -6.49 25.65
C ARG A 20 -10.56 -6.46 24.33
N VAL A 21 -9.32 -6.96 24.35
CA VAL A 21 -8.60 -7.35 23.14
C VAL A 21 -9.38 -8.52 22.55
N ALA A 22 -10.24 -8.23 21.58
CA ALA A 22 -10.87 -9.24 20.77
C ALA A 22 -9.76 -10.14 20.20
N PRO A 23 -9.87 -11.49 20.31
CA PRO A 23 -8.86 -12.38 19.78
C PRO A 23 -8.78 -12.12 18.28
N GLY A 24 -7.64 -11.61 17.83
CA GLY A 24 -7.36 -11.36 16.44
C GLY A 24 -7.66 -12.65 15.68
N LYS A 25 -8.71 -12.60 14.84
CA LYS A 25 -9.01 -13.67 13.89
C LYS A 25 -7.68 -13.99 13.22
N HIS A 26 -7.11 -15.17 13.48
CA HIS A 26 -5.90 -15.62 12.82
C HIS A 26 -6.20 -15.59 11.33
N ARG A 27 -5.91 -14.46 10.69
CA ARG A 27 -5.97 -14.33 9.25
C ARG A 27 -4.87 -15.27 8.81
N GLY A 28 -5.26 -16.37 8.16
CA GLY A 28 -4.30 -17.30 7.56
C GLY A 28 -3.25 -16.55 6.74
N PRO A 29 -2.17 -17.23 6.30
CA PRO A 29 -1.01 -16.60 5.70
C PRO A 29 -1.42 -15.50 4.72
N ARG A 30 -1.13 -14.24 5.07
CA ARG A 30 -1.48 -13.10 4.22
C ARG A 30 -0.72 -13.28 2.91
N PHE A 31 -1.43 -13.26 1.79
CA PHE A 31 -0.82 -13.30 0.47
C PHE A 31 0.30 -12.25 0.39
N SER A 32 1.53 -12.72 0.19
CA SER A 32 2.71 -11.87 0.06
C SER A 32 3.14 -11.81 -1.41
N TRP A 33 3.47 -10.61 -1.87
CA TRP A 33 4.02 -10.41 -3.20
C TRP A 33 5.49 -10.78 -3.20
N ASN A 34 5.94 -11.41 -4.28
CA ASN A 34 7.34 -11.62 -4.60
C ASN A 34 7.62 -11.15 -6.04
N PRO A 35 8.89 -10.95 -6.44
CA PRO A 35 9.22 -10.44 -7.76
C PRO A 35 8.67 -11.28 -8.93
N ALA A 36 8.58 -12.60 -8.78
CA ALA A 36 8.06 -13.49 -9.84
C ALA A 36 6.55 -13.34 -10.04
N PHE A 37 5.79 -13.21 -8.94
CA PHE A 37 4.35 -12.96 -8.96
C PHE A 37 4.07 -11.60 -9.55
N GLU A 38 4.85 -10.59 -9.16
CA GLU A 38 4.76 -9.24 -9.69
C GLU A 38 4.98 -9.20 -11.20
N ALA A 39 6.06 -9.82 -11.68
CA ALA A 39 6.34 -9.87 -13.12
C ALA A 39 5.19 -10.50 -13.91
N THR A 40 4.63 -11.60 -13.40
CA THR A 40 3.51 -12.31 -14.04
C THR A 40 2.24 -11.46 -14.01
N PHE A 41 1.94 -10.85 -12.88
CA PHE A 41 0.79 -9.99 -12.68
C PHE A 41 0.83 -8.77 -13.62
N PHE A 42 1.94 -8.02 -13.63
CA PHE A 42 2.05 -6.83 -14.48
C PHE A 42 2.06 -7.17 -15.96
N ARG A 43 2.68 -8.29 -16.36
CA ARG A 43 2.62 -8.77 -17.74
C ARG A 43 1.17 -9.03 -18.17
N SER A 44 0.39 -9.72 -17.34
CA SER A 44 -1.03 -9.97 -17.62
C SER A 44 -1.85 -8.68 -17.73
N LEU A 45 -1.54 -7.65 -16.93
CA LEU A 45 -2.16 -6.34 -17.07
C LEU A 45 -1.76 -5.66 -18.40
N CYS A 46 -0.50 -5.70 -18.80
CA CYS A 46 -0.04 -5.15 -20.08
C CYS A 46 -0.74 -5.82 -21.27
N GLU A 47 -0.84 -7.15 -21.26
CA GLU A 47 -1.58 -7.92 -22.26
C GLU A 47 -3.07 -7.53 -22.28
N SER A 48 -3.66 -7.31 -21.10
CA SER A 48 -5.05 -6.87 -20.97
C SER A 48 -5.27 -5.45 -21.52
N VAL A 49 -4.29 -4.55 -21.40
CA VAL A 49 -4.33 -3.23 -22.06
C VAL A 49 -4.32 -3.40 -23.58
N ASN A 50 -3.42 -4.21 -24.11
CA ASN A 50 -3.31 -4.46 -25.55
C ASN A 50 -4.58 -5.12 -26.11
N ALA A 51 -5.28 -5.92 -25.29
CA ALA A 51 -6.56 -6.53 -25.62
C ALA A 51 -7.78 -5.59 -25.47
N GLY A 52 -7.59 -4.32 -25.13
CA GLY A 52 -8.70 -3.37 -24.96
C GLY A 52 -9.54 -3.58 -23.69
N LEU A 53 -9.01 -4.29 -22.69
CA LEU A 53 -9.68 -4.51 -21.39
C LEU A 53 -9.40 -3.39 -20.39
N ARG A 54 -9.00 -2.22 -20.89
CA ARG A 54 -8.78 -1.01 -20.11
C ARG A 54 -9.71 0.08 -20.62
N GLU A 55 -10.45 0.68 -19.68
CA GLU A 55 -11.35 1.80 -19.91
C GLU A 55 -10.80 3.03 -19.17
N GLY A 56 -10.21 3.95 -19.93
CA GLY A 56 -9.55 5.13 -19.39
C GLY A 56 -8.44 4.79 -18.38
N SER A 57 -8.66 5.09 -17.11
CA SER A 57 -7.71 4.80 -16.01
C SER A 57 -7.99 3.48 -15.27
N THR A 58 -9.02 2.74 -15.66
CA THR A 58 -9.54 1.58 -14.92
C THR A 58 -9.52 0.33 -15.79
N PHE A 59 -9.35 -0.83 -15.16
CA PHE A 59 -9.40 -2.13 -15.83
C PHE A 59 -10.78 -2.75 -15.69
N LYS A 60 -11.25 -3.39 -16.78
CA LYS A 60 -12.50 -4.15 -16.76
C LYS A 60 -12.37 -5.40 -15.86
N PRO A 61 -13.49 -5.96 -15.34
CA PRO A 61 -13.47 -7.18 -14.51
C PRO A 61 -12.62 -8.31 -15.11
N GLU A 62 -12.71 -8.52 -16.41
CA GLU A 62 -12.04 -9.58 -17.15
C GLU A 62 -10.50 -9.48 -17.09
N ALA A 63 -9.95 -8.27 -17.00
CA ALA A 63 -8.51 -8.07 -16.85
C ALA A 63 -8.02 -8.57 -15.48
N TRP A 64 -8.82 -8.40 -14.42
CA TRP A 64 -8.50 -8.89 -13.09
C TRP A 64 -8.59 -10.41 -13.01
N ASP A 65 -9.56 -11.00 -13.71
CA ASP A 65 -9.72 -12.46 -13.78
C ASP A 65 -8.55 -13.10 -14.52
N ARG A 66 -8.13 -12.53 -15.66
CA ARG A 66 -6.92 -12.96 -16.38
C ARG A 66 -5.67 -12.88 -15.52
N ALA A 67 -5.51 -11.79 -14.77
CA ALA A 67 -4.37 -11.63 -13.87
C ALA A 67 -4.38 -12.66 -12.73
N THR A 68 -5.56 -12.99 -12.19
CA THR A 68 -5.71 -14.03 -11.17
C THR A 68 -5.39 -15.42 -11.73
N GLN A 69 -5.91 -15.73 -12.92
CA GLN A 69 -5.63 -16.99 -13.62
C GLN A 69 -4.13 -17.14 -13.95
N ALA A 70 -3.46 -16.07 -14.35
CA ALA A 70 -2.02 -16.08 -14.59
C ALA A 70 -1.23 -16.40 -13.31
N LEU A 71 -1.63 -15.84 -12.16
CA LEU A 71 -0.98 -16.13 -10.87
C LEU A 71 -1.22 -17.58 -10.42
N ILE A 72 -2.44 -18.10 -10.60
CA ILE A 72 -2.76 -19.49 -10.25
C ILE A 72 -2.03 -20.47 -11.18
N SER A 73 -2.06 -20.25 -12.48
CA SER A 73 -1.44 -21.17 -13.46
C SER A 73 0.08 -21.22 -13.37
N HIS A 74 0.74 -20.05 -13.20
CA HIS A 74 2.19 -20.00 -13.18
C HIS A 74 2.81 -20.28 -11.81
N HIS A 75 2.10 -19.96 -10.73
CA HIS A 75 2.69 -19.95 -9.38
C HIS A 75 1.85 -20.69 -8.32
N ASN A 76 0.70 -21.24 -8.70
CA ASN A 76 -0.30 -21.77 -7.78
C ASN A 76 -0.65 -20.76 -6.66
N ALA A 77 -0.68 -19.48 -7.02
CA ALA A 77 -0.80 -18.37 -6.08
C ALA A 77 -2.22 -17.77 -6.12
N TYR A 78 -2.92 -17.82 -4.98
CA TYR A 78 -4.32 -17.40 -4.87
C TYR A 78 -4.43 -15.97 -4.32
N ALA A 79 -4.32 -15.00 -5.22
CA ALA A 79 -4.52 -13.59 -4.89
C ALA A 79 -6.01 -13.24 -4.88
N GLN A 80 -6.44 -12.47 -3.88
CA GLN A 80 -7.77 -11.85 -3.87
C GLN A 80 -7.76 -10.59 -4.75
N LYS A 81 -8.92 -10.24 -5.32
CA LYS A 81 -9.06 -9.03 -6.15
C LYS A 81 -8.56 -7.76 -5.45
N SER A 82 -8.79 -7.63 -4.15
CA SER A 82 -8.28 -6.51 -3.34
C SER A 82 -6.75 -6.44 -3.30
N HIS A 83 -6.04 -7.59 -3.33
CA HIS A 83 -4.58 -7.62 -3.42
C HIS A 83 -4.10 -7.08 -4.76
N LEU A 84 -4.79 -7.43 -5.85
CA LEU A 84 -4.46 -6.97 -7.21
C LEU A 84 -4.67 -5.47 -7.37
N ILE A 85 -5.83 -4.97 -6.93
CA ILE A 85 -6.16 -3.54 -6.95
C ILE A 85 -5.10 -2.76 -6.17
N ASN A 86 -4.87 -3.12 -4.91
CA ASN A 86 -3.87 -2.45 -4.07
C ASN A 86 -2.47 -2.47 -4.71
N LYS A 87 -2.07 -3.59 -5.32
CA LYS A 87 -0.76 -3.69 -5.97
C LYS A 87 -0.66 -2.76 -7.18
N SER A 88 -1.69 -2.72 -8.02
CA SER A 88 -1.75 -1.85 -9.19
C SER A 88 -1.76 -0.36 -8.81
N ASP A 89 -2.49 0.02 -7.76
CA ASP A 89 -2.56 1.40 -7.27
C ASP A 89 -1.23 1.85 -6.69
N ASN A 90 -0.59 0.99 -5.89
CA ASN A 90 0.73 1.29 -5.33
C ASN A 90 1.79 1.42 -6.43
N ALA A 91 1.76 0.56 -7.45
CA ALA A 91 2.66 0.69 -8.60
C ALA A 91 2.44 2.01 -9.36
N ARG A 92 1.17 2.40 -9.55
CA ARG A 92 0.82 3.68 -10.20
C ARG A 92 1.28 4.88 -9.39
N LYS A 93 1.13 4.86 -8.06
CA LYS A 93 1.63 5.92 -7.17
C LYS A 93 3.14 6.06 -7.28
N LYS A 94 3.88 4.96 -7.17
CA LYS A 94 5.34 4.94 -7.31
C LYS A 94 5.78 5.46 -8.68
N PHE A 95 5.09 5.08 -9.74
CA PHE A 95 5.40 5.56 -11.09
C PHE A 95 5.16 7.07 -11.24
N ARG A 96 4.06 7.60 -10.67
CA ARG A 96 3.79 9.05 -10.67
C ARG A 96 4.85 9.83 -9.89
N LEU A 97 5.31 9.29 -8.75
CA LEU A 97 6.39 9.87 -7.98
C LEU A 97 7.69 9.90 -8.79
N TRP A 98 8.10 8.77 -9.35
CA TRP A 98 9.28 8.67 -10.19
C TRP A 98 9.21 9.57 -11.44
N ARG A 99 8.05 9.65 -12.09
CA ARG A 99 7.81 10.58 -13.21
C ARG A 99 8.01 12.03 -12.78
N GLY A 100 7.53 12.39 -11.59
CA GLY A 100 7.74 13.70 -11.00
C GLY A 100 9.22 14.02 -10.77
N LEU A 101 9.97 13.07 -10.20
CA LEU A 101 11.40 13.24 -9.98
C LEU A 101 12.16 13.40 -11.30
N ARG A 102 11.81 12.63 -12.34
CA ARG A 102 12.48 12.71 -13.65
C ARG A 102 12.19 13.98 -14.46
N GLU A 103 11.14 14.71 -14.13
CA GLU A 103 10.82 15.98 -14.79
C GLU A 103 11.72 17.13 -14.27
N ASP A 104 12.36 16.94 -13.12
CA ASP A 104 13.32 17.87 -12.53
C ASP A 104 14.75 17.48 -12.91
N LEU A 105 15.48 18.38 -13.60
CA LEU A 105 16.86 18.15 -14.06
C LEU A 105 17.88 17.92 -12.93
N GLU A 106 17.50 18.22 -11.69
CA GLU A 106 18.35 18.06 -10.50
C GLU A 106 18.36 16.63 -9.96
N PHE A 107 17.48 15.75 -10.46
CA PHE A 107 17.40 14.36 -10.06
C PHE A 107 18.06 13.45 -11.09
N ILE A 108 19.17 12.84 -10.69
CA ILE A 108 19.93 11.89 -11.51
C ILE A 108 19.52 10.48 -11.08
N TYR A 109 19.00 9.68 -12.01
CA TYR A 109 18.73 8.27 -11.78
C TYR A 109 19.99 7.45 -12.01
N ASP A 110 20.41 6.65 -11.02
CA ASP A 110 21.48 5.67 -11.18
C ASP A 110 20.88 4.29 -11.52
N PRO A 111 21.07 3.77 -12.74
CA PRO A 111 20.56 2.47 -13.15
C PRO A 111 21.18 1.29 -12.40
N GLN A 112 22.38 1.45 -11.82
CA GLN A 112 23.05 0.35 -11.12
C GLN A 112 22.47 0.13 -9.72
N SER A 113 22.27 1.21 -8.96
CA SER A 113 21.66 1.15 -7.63
C SER A 113 20.12 1.18 -7.66
N LYS A 114 19.52 1.52 -8.81
CA LYS A 114 18.07 1.76 -8.97
C LYS A 114 17.54 2.83 -8.01
N THR A 115 18.38 3.80 -7.66
CA THR A 115 18.00 4.94 -6.83
C THR A 115 18.09 6.24 -7.62
N VAL A 116 17.36 7.24 -7.15
CA VAL A 116 17.47 8.61 -7.64
C VAL A 116 18.34 9.36 -6.64
N THR A 117 19.41 9.97 -7.13
CA THR A 117 20.31 10.83 -6.35
C THR A 117 20.09 12.29 -6.75
N ALA A 118 19.96 13.17 -5.76
CA ALA A 118 19.86 14.62 -5.92
C ALA A 118 20.44 15.30 -4.68
N SER A 119 20.70 16.61 -4.74
CA SER A 119 21.13 17.39 -3.57
C SER A 119 20.02 17.48 -2.53
N ASP A 120 20.38 17.67 -1.25
CA ASP A 120 19.43 17.81 -0.14
C ASP A 120 18.48 19.01 -0.36
N GLU A 121 18.96 20.06 -1.03
CA GLU A 121 18.15 21.23 -1.40
C GLU A 121 17.12 20.91 -2.49
N ALA A 122 17.44 20.03 -3.44
CA ALA A 122 16.50 19.58 -4.47
C ALA A 122 15.41 18.68 -3.86
N TRP A 123 15.79 17.80 -2.91
CA TRP A 123 14.82 17.01 -2.15
C TRP A 123 13.86 17.88 -1.33
N LYS A 124 14.36 18.90 -0.63
CA LYS A 124 13.52 19.84 0.13
C LYS A 124 12.53 20.58 -0.77
N ARG A 125 13.00 21.17 -1.88
CA ARG A 125 12.13 21.86 -2.85
C ARG A 125 11.07 20.93 -3.44
N HIS A 126 11.44 19.70 -3.78
CA HIS A 126 10.49 18.74 -4.35
C HIS A 126 9.41 18.31 -3.33
N ILE A 127 9.78 18.11 -2.06
CA ILE A 127 8.84 17.77 -0.96
C ILE A 127 7.92 18.95 -0.64
N GLU A 128 8.43 20.19 -0.67
CA GLU A 128 7.63 21.40 -0.46
C GLU A 128 6.59 21.62 -1.57
N VAL A 129 6.95 21.35 -2.82
CA VAL A 129 6.06 21.50 -3.98
C VAL A 129 5.07 20.33 -4.09
N ARG A 130 5.46 19.13 -3.67
CA ARG A 130 4.61 17.94 -3.65
C ARG A 130 4.73 17.24 -2.29
N PRO A 131 3.82 17.51 -1.34
CA PRO A 131 3.77 16.80 -0.06
C PRO A 131 3.30 15.36 -0.28
N VAL A 132 4.17 14.53 -0.87
CA VAL A 132 4.08 13.08 -0.82
C VAL A 132 4.81 12.65 0.45
N SER A 133 4.18 11.74 1.20
CA SER A 133 4.73 11.18 2.42
C SER A 133 6.18 10.73 2.19
N THR A 134 7.11 11.34 2.92
CA THR A 134 8.57 11.17 2.77
C THR A 134 9.04 9.72 2.82
N ALA A 135 8.23 8.82 3.41
CA ALA A 135 8.48 7.38 3.45
C ALA A 135 8.47 6.69 2.06
N ASP A 136 7.73 7.22 1.08
CA ASP A 136 7.63 6.63 -0.26
C ASP A 136 8.79 7.03 -1.19
N CYS A 137 9.55 8.08 -0.84
CA CYS A 137 10.63 8.62 -1.66
C CYS A 137 12.00 7.95 -1.42
N ILE A 138 12.19 7.31 -0.26
CA ILE A 138 13.52 6.82 0.19
C ILE A 138 13.73 5.33 -0.12
N LEU A 139 12.68 4.60 -0.49
CA LEU A 139 12.85 3.18 -0.82
C LEU A 139 13.44 3.02 -2.23
N PRO A 140 14.40 2.10 -2.44
CA PRO A 140 14.86 1.76 -3.77
C PRO A 140 13.63 1.37 -4.59
N LEU A 141 13.40 2.11 -5.67
CA LEU A 141 12.30 1.86 -6.57
C LEU A 141 12.85 0.93 -7.65
N PRO A 142 12.65 -0.41 -7.54
CA PRO A 142 13.00 -1.30 -8.63
C PRO A 142 12.02 -1.02 -9.77
N PHE A 143 12.40 -0.10 -10.66
CA PHE A 143 11.78 0.03 -11.97
C PHE A 143 12.66 -0.68 -13.01
N PRO A 144 12.04 -1.26 -14.05
CA PRO A 144 12.74 -1.77 -15.23
C PRO A 144 13.32 -0.64 -16.09
#